data_AF-A0A3D4UIV8-F1
#
_entry.id   AF-A0A3D4UIV8-F1
#
_cell.length_a   1.000
_cell.length_b   1.000
_cell.length_c   1.000
_cell.angle_alpha   90.00
_cell.angle_beta   90.00
_cell.angle_gamma   90.00
#
_symmetry.space_group_name_H-M   'P 1'
#
loop_
_entity.id
_entity.type
_entity.pdbx_description
1 polymer ?
#
loop_
_entity_poly.entity_id
_entity_poly.type
_entity_poly.pdbx_seq_one_letter_code
_entity_poly.pdbx_strand_id
1 'polypeptide(L)'
;MQSNDPKLVKERIITSASTRDDAAQIIYGLHIRGVRSSEIENEQKIPYTQIPGAKPPRFLILIDSDSEIQWQIAQDSIESIWDAILEQHPRAVTPSGHCSFCGYDVERLPRPTICPECGINVDSIEARRVMRERRL
;
A
#
# COMPACT_ATOMS: atom_id res chain seq x y z
N MET A 1 45.68 -10.34 0.83
CA MET A 1 44.76 -9.53 0.02
C MET A 1 43.36 -10.02 0.33
N GLN A 2 42.57 -9.24 1.07
CA GLN A 2 41.21 -9.62 1.45
C GLN A 2 40.32 -9.52 0.20
N SER A 3 39.78 -10.65 -0.22
CA SER A 3 38.71 -10.76 -1.22
C SER A 3 37.42 -10.22 -0.61
N ASN A 4 37.11 -8.95 -0.92
CA ASN A 4 35.79 -8.37 -0.69
C ASN A 4 34.86 -8.86 -1.80
N ASP A 5 34.34 -10.08 -1.66
CA ASP A 5 33.12 -10.46 -2.38
C ASP A 5 31.96 -9.71 -1.72
N PRO A 6 31.24 -8.82 -2.43
CA PRO A 6 30.01 -8.26 -1.89
C PRO A 6 29.04 -9.43 -1.71
N LYS A 7 28.73 -9.77 -0.45
CA LYS A 7 27.62 -10.69 -0.15
C LYS A 7 26.40 -10.18 -0.91
N LEU A 8 25.89 -10.98 -1.84
CA LEU A 8 24.59 -10.75 -2.47
C LEU A 8 23.55 -10.76 -1.36
N VAL A 9 23.15 -9.58 -0.89
CA VAL A 9 22.06 -9.43 0.05
C VAL A 9 20.78 -9.79 -0.70
N LYS A 10 20.02 -10.77 -0.21
CA LYS A 10 18.77 -11.19 -0.82
C LYS A 10 17.70 -10.14 -0.54
N GLU A 11 17.19 -9.54 -1.62
CA GLU A 11 16.06 -8.63 -1.54
C GLU A 11 14.76 -9.44 -1.43
N ARG A 12 13.92 -9.11 -0.46
CA ARG A 12 12.58 -9.72 -0.29
C ARG A 12 11.52 -8.65 -0.20
N ILE A 13 10.40 -8.89 -0.87
CA ILE A 13 9.21 -8.04 -0.75
C ILE A 13 8.55 -8.34 0.60
N ILE A 14 8.29 -7.29 1.37
CA ILE A 14 7.49 -7.34 2.60
C ILE A 14 6.03 -7.07 2.26
N THR A 15 5.75 -5.96 1.58
CA THR A 15 4.40 -5.51 1.21
C THR A 15 4.46 -4.51 0.05
N SER A 16 3.33 -3.92 -0.35
CA SER A 16 3.31 -2.79 -1.28
C SER A 16 2.33 -1.70 -0.87
N ALA A 17 2.61 -0.47 -1.26
CA ALA A 17 1.83 0.73 -0.96
C ALA A 17 1.36 1.43 -2.24
N SER A 18 0.21 2.13 -2.15
CA SER A 18 -0.38 2.87 -3.29
C SER A 18 0.07 4.32 -3.36
N THR A 19 0.65 4.86 -2.29
CA THR A 19 1.14 6.23 -2.22
C THR A 19 2.54 6.26 -1.60
N ARG A 20 3.27 7.34 -1.89
CA ARG A 20 4.59 7.57 -1.29
C ARG A 20 4.50 7.80 0.22
N ASP A 21 3.43 8.43 0.68
CA ASP A 21 3.16 8.67 2.11
C ASP A 21 2.92 7.35 2.85
N ASP A 22 2.05 6.47 2.32
CA ASP A 22 1.85 5.14 2.89
C ASP A 22 3.18 4.37 2.98
N ALA A 23 3.97 4.41 1.89
CA ALA A 23 5.26 3.75 1.86
C ALA A 23 6.21 4.29 2.95
N ALA A 24 6.25 5.61 3.14
CA ALA A 24 7.05 6.24 4.17
C ALA A 24 6.58 5.87 5.58
N GLN A 25 5.27 5.83 5.82
CA GLN A 25 4.69 5.42 7.11
C GLN A 25 5.01 3.96 7.44
N ILE A 26 4.96 3.06 6.44
CA ILE A 26 5.32 1.65 6.62
C ILE A 26 6.79 1.49 6.98
N ILE A 27 7.69 2.16 6.24
CA ILE A 27 9.13 2.13 6.51
C ILE A 27 9.41 2.65 7.93
N TYR A 28 8.75 3.74 8.31
CA TYR A 28 8.87 4.32 9.64
C TYR A 28 8.40 3.34 10.73
N GLY A 29 7.24 2.71 10.55
CA GLY A 29 6.64 1.81 11.53
C GLY A 29 7.37 0.47 11.69
N LEU A 30 8.03 -0.04 10.65
CA LEU A 30 8.73 -1.33 10.71
C LEU A 30 9.97 -1.30 11.61
N HIS A 31 10.64 -0.15 11.77
CA HIS A 31 11.87 -0.02 12.57
C HIS A 31 12.95 -1.10 12.31
N ILE A 32 12.98 -1.70 11.11
CA ILE A 32 13.97 -2.72 10.71
C ILE A 32 15.02 -2.07 9.81
N ARG A 33 16.29 -2.40 10.05
CA ARG A 33 17.41 -1.92 9.23
C ARG A 33 17.36 -2.55 7.83
N GLY A 34 17.62 -1.75 6.80
CA GLY A 34 17.66 -2.23 5.41
C GLY A 34 16.29 -2.33 4.77
N VAL A 35 15.24 -1.77 5.38
CA VAL A 35 13.94 -1.61 4.72
C VAL A 35 13.96 -0.37 3.83
N ARG A 36 13.52 -0.52 2.58
CA ARG A 36 13.42 0.56 1.59
C ARG A 36 12.15 0.43 0.75
N SER A 37 11.76 1.52 0.10
CA SER A 37 10.74 1.46 -0.95
C SER A 37 11.40 1.52 -2.32
N SER A 38 10.81 0.81 -3.28
CA SER A 38 11.10 0.96 -4.70
C SER A 38 9.80 1.28 -5.42
N GLU A 39 9.79 2.38 -6.18
CA GLU A 39 8.69 2.67 -7.09
C GLU A 39 8.72 1.66 -8.24
N ILE A 40 7.59 1.01 -8.51
CA ILE A 40 7.42 0.20 -9.71
C ILE A 40 7.21 1.19 -10.84
N GLU A 41 8.28 1.50 -11.58
CA GLU A 41 8.17 2.32 -12.77
C GLU A 41 7.23 1.64 -13.76
N ASN A 42 6.28 2.41 -14.32
CA ASN A 42 5.64 1.99 -15.55
C ASN A 42 6.75 1.90 -16.62
N GLU A 43 6.80 0.81 -17.38
CA GLU A 43 7.81 0.59 -18.44
C GLU A 43 7.90 1.75 -19.44
N GLN A 44 6.83 2.53 -19.53
CA GLN A 44 6.76 3.78 -20.26
C GLN A 44 7.19 4.91 -19.32
N LYS A 45 8.34 5.56 -19.60
CA LYS A 45 8.86 6.77 -18.92
C LYS A 45 7.95 8.02 -19.04
N ILE A 46 6.65 7.81 -19.18
CA ILE A 46 5.61 8.83 -19.27
C ILE A 46 5.00 8.95 -17.87
N PRO A 47 4.89 10.16 -17.31
CA PRO A 47 4.18 10.34 -16.05
C PRO A 47 2.77 9.73 -16.12
N TYR A 48 2.40 8.90 -15.14
CA TYR A 48 1.10 8.20 -15.13
C TYR A 48 -0.10 9.16 -15.25
N THR A 49 0.08 10.41 -14.80
CA THR A 49 -0.92 11.50 -14.92
C THR A 49 -1.26 11.84 -16.37
N GLN A 50 -0.40 11.47 -17.33
CA GLN A 50 -0.57 11.75 -18.76
C GLN A 50 -1.13 10.55 -19.55
N ILE A 51 -1.32 9.40 -18.91
CA ILE A 51 -1.80 8.19 -19.58
C ILE A 51 -3.27 7.95 -19.14
N PRO A 52 -4.24 8.11 -20.05
CA PRO A 52 -5.64 7.85 -19.73
C PRO A 52 -5.84 6.41 -19.24
N GLY A 53 -6.36 6.26 -18.01
CA GLY A 53 -6.57 4.95 -17.39
C GLY A 53 -5.33 4.31 -16.77
N ALA A 54 -4.17 4.98 -16.77
CA ALA A 54 -3.01 4.46 -16.04
C ALA A 54 -3.25 4.46 -14.54
N LYS A 55 -2.80 3.37 -13.91
CA LYS A 55 -2.81 3.25 -12.46
C LYS A 55 -1.70 4.13 -11.88
N PRO A 56 -1.93 4.75 -10.71
CA PRO A 56 -0.88 5.46 -9.99
C PRO A 56 0.30 4.51 -9.69
N PRO A 57 1.52 5.06 -9.55
CA PRO A 57 2.70 4.27 -9.26
C PRO A 57 2.52 3.53 -7.95
N ARG A 58 3.08 2.33 -7.90
CA ARG A 58 3.01 1.44 -6.75
C ARG A 58 4.38 1.32 -6.14
N PHE A 59 4.45 1.25 -4.82
CA PHE A 59 5.71 1.19 -4.09
C PHE A 59 5.85 -0.20 -3.48
N LEU A 60 6.89 -0.95 -3.87
CA LEU A 60 7.26 -2.17 -3.18
C LEU A 60 8.07 -1.80 -1.94
N ILE A 61 7.69 -2.36 -0.79
CA ILE A 61 8.50 -2.29 0.43
C ILE A 61 9.36 -3.54 0.47
N LEU A 62 10.67 -3.31 0.41
CA LEU A 62 11.70 -4.33 0.31
C LEU A 62 12.51 -4.35 1.59
N ILE A 63 12.99 -5.52 1.99
CA ILE A 63 14.03 -5.68 2.99
C ILE A 63 15.27 -6.27 2.35
N ASP A 64 16.39 -5.59 2.54
CA ASP A 64 17.72 -6.03 2.15
C ASP A 64 18.31 -6.86 3.30
N SER A 65 17.84 -8.11 3.47
CA SER A 65 18.29 -9.00 4.54
C SER A 65 18.15 -10.48 4.20
N ASP A 66 19.19 -11.24 4.51
CA ASP A 66 19.19 -12.71 4.43
C ASP A 66 18.60 -13.36 5.71
N SER A 67 18.22 -12.57 6.72
CA SER A 67 17.71 -13.08 7.99
C SER A 67 16.22 -13.41 7.92
N GLU A 68 15.88 -14.70 8.05
CA GLU A 68 14.48 -15.14 8.12
C GLU A 68 13.75 -14.52 9.31
N ILE A 69 14.43 -14.33 10.44
CA ILE A 69 13.85 -13.72 11.64
C ILE A 69 13.44 -12.27 11.36
N GLN A 70 14.28 -11.48 10.68
CA GLN A 70 13.91 -10.11 10.31
C GLN A 70 12.75 -10.08 9.32
N TRP A 71 12.71 -11.00 8.36
CA TRP A 71 11.59 -11.11 7.43
C TRP A 71 10.29 -11.46 8.17
N GLN A 72 10.33 -12.41 9.10
CA GLN A 72 9.15 -12.78 9.89
C GLN A 72 8.65 -11.62 10.76
N ILE A 73 9.54 -10.92 11.46
CA ILE A 73 9.18 -9.72 12.23
C ILE A 73 8.52 -8.67 11.33
N ALA A 74 9.03 -8.48 10.10
CA ALA A 74 8.44 -7.54 9.15
C ALA A 74 7.03 -7.97 8.73
N GLN A 75 6.82 -9.27 8.47
CA GLN A 75 5.50 -9.83 8.13
C GLN A 75 4.52 -9.69 9.29
N ASP A 76 4.93 -10.05 10.52
CA ASP A 76 4.07 -10.00 11.70
C ASP A 76 3.65 -8.56 12.06
N SER A 77 4.52 -7.57 11.77
CA SER A 77 4.25 -6.15 12.06
C SER A 77 3.33 -5.49 11.01
N ILE A 78 3.23 -6.06 9.81
CA ILE A 78 2.68 -5.32 8.66
C ILE A 78 1.18 -5.07 8.79
N GLU A 79 0.43 -6.01 9.37
CA GLU A 79 -1.02 -5.88 9.54
C GLU A 79 -1.35 -4.73 10.49
N SER A 80 -0.67 -4.65 11.64
CA SER A 80 -0.89 -3.59 12.62
C SER A 80 -0.52 -2.20 12.10
N ILE A 81 0.56 -2.11 11.32
CA ILE A 81 0.95 -0.85 10.65
C ILE A 81 -0.14 -0.44 9.66
N TRP A 82 -0.65 -1.38 8.86
CA TRP A 82 -1.72 -1.11 7.91
C TRP A 82 -3.00 -0.67 8.58
N ASP A 83 -3.40 -1.31 9.68
CA ASP A 83 -4.59 -0.89 10.43
C ASP A 83 -4.45 0.55 10.93
N ALA A 84 -3.28 0.93 11.47
CA ALA A 84 -2.99 2.29 11.90
C ALA A 84 -3.02 3.31 10.74
N ILE A 85 -2.50 2.95 9.55
CA ILE A 85 -2.59 3.79 8.34
C ILE A 85 -4.05 3.90 7.88
N LEU A 86 -4.80 2.80 7.87
CA LEU A 86 -6.20 2.79 7.45
C LEU A 86 -7.08 3.62 8.38
N GLU A 87 -6.77 3.77 9.66
CA GLU A 87 -7.45 4.72 10.56
C GLU A 87 -7.32 6.17 10.08
N GLN A 88 -6.23 6.54 9.41
CA GLN A 88 -6.07 7.87 8.78
C GLN A 88 -6.88 8.01 7.47
N HIS A 89 -7.28 6.91 6.86
CA HIS A 89 -8.14 6.84 5.68
C HIS A 89 -9.54 6.34 6.07
N PRO A 90 -10.42 7.19 6.62
CA PRO A 90 -11.64 6.73 7.29
C PRO A 90 -12.67 6.09 6.35
N ARG A 91 -12.48 6.13 5.02
CA ARG A 91 -13.45 5.67 4.02
C ARG A 91 -12.79 4.98 2.84
N ALA A 92 -13.41 3.91 2.35
CA ALA A 92 -13.03 3.16 1.16
C ALA A 92 -13.56 3.81 -0.13
N VAL A 93 -13.20 5.08 -0.34
CA VAL A 93 -13.65 5.90 -1.48
C VAL A 93 -12.46 6.42 -2.29
N THR A 94 -12.72 6.74 -3.54
CA THR A 94 -11.78 7.47 -4.40
C THR A 94 -11.57 8.89 -3.87
N PRO A 95 -10.46 9.58 -4.24
CA PRO A 95 -10.27 11.00 -3.88
C PRO A 95 -11.42 11.90 -4.33
N SER A 96 -12.13 11.51 -5.40
CA SER A 96 -13.32 12.20 -5.92
C SER A 96 -14.63 11.87 -5.18
N GLY A 97 -14.60 11.15 -4.06
CA GLY A 97 -15.81 10.84 -3.28
C GLY A 97 -16.64 9.66 -3.78
N HIS A 98 -16.20 8.96 -4.84
CA HIS A 98 -16.89 7.77 -5.38
C HIS A 98 -16.50 6.48 -4.65
N CYS A 99 -17.42 5.52 -4.54
CA CYS A 99 -17.17 4.18 -4.03
C CYS A 99 -16.05 3.49 -4.81
N SER A 100 -15.01 3.02 -4.13
CA SER A 100 -13.85 2.34 -4.78
C SER A 100 -14.19 1.00 -5.43
N PHE A 101 -15.42 0.49 -5.25
CA PHE A 101 -15.84 -0.84 -5.70
C PHE A 101 -16.72 -0.81 -6.96
N CYS A 102 -17.59 0.18 -7.10
CA CYS A 102 -18.54 0.29 -8.21
C CYS A 102 -18.57 1.67 -8.87
N GLY A 103 -17.88 2.67 -8.33
CA GLY A 103 -17.81 4.02 -8.90
C GLY A 103 -19.00 4.93 -8.59
N TYR A 104 -19.99 4.49 -7.80
CA TYR A 104 -21.12 5.35 -7.40
C TYR A 104 -20.68 6.50 -6.50
N ASP A 105 -21.26 7.70 -6.67
CA ASP A 105 -20.99 8.87 -5.82
C ASP A 105 -21.57 8.67 -4.41
N VAL A 106 -20.70 8.60 -3.41
CA VAL A 106 -21.08 8.39 -2.00
C VAL A 106 -20.74 9.59 -1.11
N GLU A 107 -20.41 10.75 -1.69
CA GLU A 107 -19.96 11.93 -0.94
C GLU A 107 -21.08 12.52 -0.08
N ARG A 108 -22.31 12.52 -0.61
CA ARG A 108 -23.49 13.12 0.02
C ARG A 108 -24.35 12.15 0.82
N LEU A 109 -23.94 10.89 0.94
CA LEU A 109 -24.69 9.88 1.66
C LEU A 109 -24.52 10.03 3.19
N PRO A 110 -25.55 9.71 3.99
CA PRO A 110 -25.46 9.73 5.44
C PRO A 110 -24.50 8.66 5.95
N ARG A 111 -23.91 8.89 7.13
CA ARG A 111 -23.08 7.90 7.83
C ARG A 111 -23.94 7.02 8.75
N PRO A 112 -23.65 5.71 8.88
CA PRO A 112 -22.66 4.95 8.12
C PRO A 112 -23.03 4.82 6.64
N THR A 113 -22.04 4.97 5.76
CA THR A 113 -22.23 5.10 4.32
C THR A 113 -22.29 3.72 3.66
N ILE A 114 -23.50 3.24 3.40
CA ILE A 114 -23.73 2.05 2.59
C ILE A 114 -23.90 2.48 1.14
N CYS A 115 -23.05 1.96 0.25
CA CYS A 115 -23.17 2.22 -1.17
C CYS A 115 -24.47 1.57 -1.70
N PRO A 116 -25.40 2.35 -2.30
CA PRO A 116 -26.68 1.81 -2.74
C PRO A 116 -26.56 0.83 -3.91
N GLU A 117 -25.51 0.96 -4.74
CA GLU A 117 -25.32 0.12 -5.92
C GLU A 117 -24.72 -1.26 -5.60
N CYS A 118 -23.79 -1.33 -4.66
CA CYS A 118 -23.06 -2.58 -4.35
C CYS A 118 -23.27 -3.09 -2.94
N GLY A 119 -24.01 -2.37 -2.09
CA GLY A 119 -24.31 -2.74 -0.71
C GLY A 119 -23.12 -2.67 0.26
N ILE A 120 -21.94 -2.25 -0.20
CA ILE A 120 -20.74 -2.18 0.64
C ILE A 120 -20.81 -0.98 1.57
N ASN A 121 -20.60 -1.19 2.87
CA ASN A 121 -20.36 -0.12 3.81
C ASN A 121 -18.94 0.42 3.62
N VAL A 122 -18.80 1.58 2.96
CA VAL A 122 -17.48 2.15 2.65
C VAL A 122 -16.75 2.69 3.88
N ASP A 123 -17.43 2.81 5.03
CA ASP A 123 -16.81 3.24 6.29
C ASP A 123 -16.25 2.03 7.09
N SER A 124 -16.52 0.78 6.66
CA SER A 124 -16.09 -0.42 7.38
C SER A 124 -14.58 -0.69 7.26
N ILE A 125 -14.00 -1.35 8.25
CA ILE A 125 -12.59 -1.77 8.22
C ILE A 125 -12.36 -2.75 7.05
N GLU A 126 -13.31 -3.67 6.83
CA GLU A 126 -13.26 -4.66 5.76
C GLU A 126 -13.24 -3.98 4.39
N ALA A 127 -14.09 -2.99 4.15
CA ALA A 127 -14.09 -2.24 2.90
C ALA A 127 -12.76 -1.51 2.66
N ARG A 128 -12.17 -0.93 3.71
CA ARG A 128 -10.87 -0.27 3.64
C ARG A 128 -9.72 -1.25 3.36
N ARG A 129 -9.72 -2.42 4.01
CA ARG A 129 -8.75 -3.51 3.77
C ARG A 129 -8.88 -4.07 2.35
N VAL A 130 -10.08 -4.34 1.86
CA VAL A 130 -10.30 -4.85 0.49
C VAL A 130 -9.95 -3.79 -0.55
N MET A 131 -10.24 -2.50 -0.31
CA MET A 131 -9.81 -1.42 -1.18
C MET A 131 -8.28 -1.39 -1.32
N ARG A 132 -7.56 -1.56 -0.20
CA ARG A 132 -6.09 -1.71 -0.20
C ARG A 132 -5.68 -2.93 -1.04
N GLU A 133 -6.26 -4.10 -0.79
CA GLU A 133 -5.88 -5.35 -1.47
C GLU A 133 -6.22 -5.39 -2.96
N ARG A 134 -7.30 -4.74 -3.41
CA ARG A 134 -7.59 -4.60 -4.85
C ARG A 134 -6.63 -3.64 -5.56
N ARG A 135 -5.95 -2.79 -4.78
CA ARG A 135 -4.81 -2.02 -5.25
C ARG A 135 -3.51 -2.79 -5.08
N LEU A 136 -3.50 -4.01 -4.52
CA LEU A 136 -2.37 -4.95 -4.53
C LEU A 136 -2.31 -5.72 -5.86
#